data_AF-A0A2D5A8C4-F1
#
_entry.id   AF-A0A2D5A8C4-F1
#
_cell.length_a   1.000
_cell.length_b   1.000
_cell.length_c   1.000
_cell.angle_alpha   90.00
_cell.angle_beta   90.00
_cell.angle_gamma   90.00
#
_symmetry.space_group_name_H-M   'P 1'
#
loop_
_entity.id
_entity.type
_entity.pdbx_description
1 polymer ?
#
loop_
_entity_poly.entity_id
_entity_poly.type
_entity_poly.pdbx_seq_one_letter_code
_entity_poly.pdbx_strand_id
1 'polypeptide(L)'
;MWDLILAVFLTAHVLAGIVAAFVAFPVAALAAKGGTLHRWGGLTFVGCFFFICVGGYLLEFENLTGTVVDVFGLELNVSPYRKDGGVDVLAVVNTAMVNTMAFYLAVSGWRVWARARAADRGVFPKFDSIIAVLEIVAGLLFAVTLWRAVDQSDTEGVSGVLSGSLEMGHLIIIAATLYVMIDAGHDLYIGLARRPPKKWWIVHARKMITAEMGLAAAFPYRCVPFGTTGGILMLVAMTIVLVFGVAIARRFGKQVEYTPTTA
;
A
#
# COMPACT_ATOMS: atom_id res chain seq x y z
N MET A 1 -7.55 13.14 27.25
CA MET A 1 -8.59 12.32 26.57
C MET A 1 -8.18 12.03 25.14
N TRP A 2 -7.78 13.06 24.40
CA TRP A 2 -7.21 12.92 23.06
C TRP A 2 -5.95 12.03 23.02
N ASP A 3 -4.99 12.26 23.92
CA ASP A 3 -3.76 11.44 24.00
C ASP A 3 -4.02 9.95 24.31
N LEU A 4 -5.07 9.66 25.10
CA LEU A 4 -5.49 8.29 25.40
C LEU A 4 -6.13 7.62 24.18
N ILE A 5 -6.96 8.37 23.44
CA ILE A 5 -7.55 7.90 22.17
C ILE A 5 -6.42 7.59 21.18
N LEU A 6 -5.46 8.51 21.04
CA LEU A 6 -4.31 8.32 20.17
C LEU A 6 -3.47 7.11 20.59
N ALA A 7 -3.10 6.98 21.86
CA ALA A 7 -2.30 5.85 22.34
C ALA A 7 -2.98 4.50 22.02
N VAL A 8 -4.30 4.43 22.20
CA VAL A 8 -5.09 3.24 21.84
C VAL A 8 -5.09 3.02 20.32
N PHE A 9 -5.28 4.06 19.51
CA PHE A 9 -5.29 3.96 18.05
C PHE A 9 -3.92 3.62 17.46
N LEU A 10 -2.84 4.20 17.98
CA LEU A 10 -1.46 3.89 17.58
C LEU A 10 -1.13 2.44 17.94
N THR A 11 -1.49 1.99 19.13
CA THR A 11 -1.33 0.60 19.54
C THR A 11 -2.12 -0.32 18.60
N ALA A 12 -3.37 0.01 18.30
CA ALA A 12 -4.20 -0.75 17.38
C ALA A 12 -3.62 -0.75 15.94
N HIS A 13 -3.06 0.37 15.48
CA HIS A 13 -2.43 0.51 14.17
C HIS A 13 -1.20 -0.40 14.05
N VAL A 14 -0.30 -0.37 15.05
CA VAL A 14 0.90 -1.21 15.09
C VAL A 14 0.51 -2.69 15.19
N LEU A 15 -0.43 -3.04 16.09
CA LEU A 15 -0.91 -4.42 16.22
C LEU A 15 -1.58 -4.91 14.92
N ALA A 16 -2.38 -4.08 14.27
CA ALA A 16 -2.98 -4.40 12.97
C ALA A 16 -1.91 -4.63 11.90
N GLY A 17 -0.84 -3.82 11.88
CA GLY A 17 0.31 -4.02 10.99
C GLY A 17 1.01 -5.36 11.24
N ILE A 18 1.27 -5.70 12.50
CA ILE A 18 1.88 -7.00 12.88
C ILE A 18 0.97 -8.15 12.47
N VAL A 19 -0.33 -8.08 12.76
CA VAL A 19 -1.29 -9.12 12.40
C VAL A 19 -1.40 -9.23 10.88
N ALA A 20 -1.44 -8.14 10.13
CA ALA A 20 -1.47 -8.15 8.67
C ALA A 20 -0.26 -8.88 8.08
N ALA A 21 0.94 -8.44 8.45
CA ALA A 21 2.20 -8.90 7.85
C ALA A 21 2.62 -10.30 8.29
N PHE A 22 2.48 -10.63 9.58
CA PHE A 22 3.05 -11.86 10.16
C PHE A 22 2.04 -12.98 10.38
N VAL A 23 0.75 -12.68 10.36
CA VAL A 23 -0.30 -13.68 10.63
C VAL A 23 -1.25 -13.81 9.45
N ALA A 24 -2.00 -12.76 9.13
CA ALA A 24 -3.07 -12.79 8.16
C ALA A 24 -2.56 -13.07 6.73
N PHE A 25 -1.52 -12.35 6.29
CA PHE A 25 -0.92 -12.58 4.97
C PHE A 25 -0.29 -13.97 4.85
N PRO A 26 0.57 -14.46 5.77
CA PRO A 26 1.12 -15.81 5.70
C PRO A 26 0.05 -16.90 5.73
N VAL A 27 -0.96 -16.76 6.60
CA VAL A 27 -2.08 -17.72 6.66
C VAL A 27 -2.85 -17.73 5.33
N ALA A 28 -3.18 -16.56 4.78
CA ALA A 28 -3.88 -16.46 3.50
C ALA A 28 -3.04 -17.04 2.35
N ALA A 29 -1.75 -16.71 2.30
CA ALA A 29 -0.84 -17.14 1.25
C ALA A 29 -0.57 -18.64 1.31
N LEU A 30 -0.34 -19.22 2.49
CA LEU A 30 0.05 -20.63 2.64
C LEU A 30 -1.13 -21.61 2.68
N ALA A 31 -2.36 -21.12 2.90
CA ALA A 31 -3.55 -21.96 2.92
C ALA A 31 -3.93 -22.51 1.54
N ALA A 32 -4.73 -23.59 1.53
CA ALA A 32 -5.30 -24.13 0.31
C ALA A 32 -6.15 -23.07 -0.43
N LYS A 33 -5.92 -22.95 -1.74
CA LYS A 33 -6.52 -21.94 -2.61
C LYS A 33 -8.04 -21.91 -2.48
N GLY A 34 -8.58 -20.81 -1.98
CA GLY A 34 -10.03 -20.62 -1.84
C GLY A 34 -10.70 -21.41 -0.70
N GLY A 35 -9.92 -22.10 0.14
CA GLY A 35 -10.39 -22.77 1.35
C GLY A 35 -10.76 -21.78 2.47
N THR A 36 -11.30 -22.28 3.58
CA THR A 36 -11.78 -21.47 4.70
C THR A 36 -10.68 -20.60 5.32
N LEU A 37 -9.49 -21.16 5.54
CA LEU A 37 -8.35 -20.43 6.09
C LEU A 37 -7.86 -19.32 5.16
N HIS A 38 -7.81 -19.55 3.85
CA HIS A 38 -7.51 -18.51 2.87
C HIS A 38 -8.55 -17.38 2.93
N ARG A 39 -9.83 -17.72 3.08
CA ARG A 39 -10.95 -16.77 3.22
C ARG A 39 -10.85 -15.88 4.44
N TRP A 40 -10.70 -16.49 5.61
CA TRP A 40 -10.61 -15.74 6.84
C TRP A 40 -9.31 -14.96 6.94
N GLY A 41 -8.16 -15.56 6.56
CA GLY A 41 -6.88 -14.87 6.56
C GLY A 41 -6.89 -13.62 5.71
N GLY A 42 -7.46 -13.68 4.49
CA GLY A 42 -7.52 -12.50 3.64
C GLY A 42 -8.58 -11.47 4.05
N LEU A 43 -9.70 -11.87 4.65
CA LEU A 43 -10.64 -10.95 5.29
C LEU A 43 -9.99 -10.22 6.47
N THR A 44 -9.29 -10.95 7.33
CA THR A 44 -8.53 -10.39 8.45
C THR A 44 -7.45 -9.43 7.94
N PHE A 45 -6.76 -9.78 6.86
CA PHE A 45 -5.77 -8.90 6.22
C PHE A 45 -6.40 -7.57 5.77
N VAL A 46 -7.51 -7.62 5.02
CA VAL A 46 -8.23 -6.42 4.57
C VAL A 46 -8.74 -5.60 5.77
N GLY A 47 -9.25 -6.27 6.82
CA GLY A 47 -9.67 -5.63 8.05
C GLY A 47 -8.51 -4.91 8.76
N CYS A 48 -7.33 -5.52 8.82
CA CYS A 48 -6.13 -4.87 9.36
C CYS A 48 -5.76 -3.64 8.52
N PHE A 49 -5.76 -3.74 7.19
CA PHE A 49 -5.52 -2.60 6.30
C PHE A 49 -6.51 -1.45 6.52
N PHE A 50 -7.80 -1.75 6.77
CA PHE A 50 -8.77 -0.72 7.14
C PHE A 50 -8.34 0.04 8.40
N PHE A 51 -7.99 -0.67 9.48
CA PHE A 51 -7.54 -0.03 10.73
C PHE A 51 -6.23 0.72 10.56
N ILE A 52 -5.29 0.18 9.78
CA ILE A 52 -4.01 0.81 9.49
C ILE A 52 -4.23 2.12 8.72
N CYS A 53 -5.05 2.11 7.68
CA CYS A 53 -5.34 3.30 6.90
C CYS A 53 -6.07 4.37 7.74
N VAL A 54 -7.09 3.97 8.53
CA VAL A 54 -7.79 4.86 9.46
C VAL A 54 -6.83 5.47 10.49
N GLY A 55 -5.99 4.64 11.13
CA GLY A 55 -4.97 5.11 12.07
C GLY A 55 -3.95 6.03 11.42
N GLY A 56 -3.57 5.77 10.17
CA GLY A 56 -2.69 6.65 9.40
C GLY A 56 -3.26 8.04 9.17
N TYR A 57 -4.57 8.18 8.96
CA TYR A 57 -5.22 9.51 8.90
C TYR A 57 -5.16 10.22 10.24
N LEU A 58 -5.43 9.51 11.34
CA LEU A 58 -5.41 10.09 12.69
C LEU A 58 -4.02 10.58 13.09
N LEU A 59 -2.97 9.83 12.73
CA LEU A 59 -1.59 10.24 12.97
C LEU A 59 -1.19 11.49 12.19
N GLU A 60 -1.67 11.66 10.94
CA GLU A 60 -1.47 12.91 10.22
C GLU A 60 -2.23 14.08 10.87
N PHE A 61 -3.47 13.86 11.32
CA PHE A 61 -4.22 14.90 12.03
C PHE A 61 -3.49 15.40 13.28
N GLU A 62 -2.72 14.56 13.95
CA GLU A 62 -1.88 14.99 15.08
C GLU A 62 -0.61 15.71 14.67
N ASN A 63 0.02 15.27 13.58
CA ASN A 63 1.14 15.97 12.98
C ASN A 63 0.73 17.41 12.61
N LEU A 64 -0.52 17.62 12.20
CA LEU A 64 -1.11 18.96 11.98
C LEU A 64 -1.30 19.79 13.25
N THR A 65 -1.35 19.17 14.43
CA THR A 65 -1.47 19.88 15.73
C THR A 65 -0.12 20.19 16.38
N GLY A 66 1.00 19.84 15.72
CA GLY A 66 2.36 20.10 16.22
C GLY A 66 2.82 19.14 17.31
N THR A 67 2.19 17.96 17.42
CA THR A 67 2.50 16.97 18.45
C THR A 67 3.64 16.07 17.98
N VAL A 68 4.72 16.03 18.76
CA VAL A 68 5.88 15.16 18.51
C VAL A 68 5.47 13.71 18.74
N VAL A 69 5.56 12.85 17.72
CA VAL A 69 5.43 11.41 17.92
C VAL A 69 6.83 10.84 18.11
N ASP A 70 7.16 10.41 19.32
CA ASP A 70 8.39 9.68 19.58
C ASP A 70 8.20 8.20 19.20
N VAL A 71 8.95 7.74 18.20
CA VAL A 71 8.93 6.33 17.76
C VAL A 71 10.34 5.78 17.88
N PHE A 72 10.55 4.89 18.86
CA PHE A 72 11.84 4.25 19.15
C PHE A 72 12.99 5.23 19.50
N GLY A 73 12.69 6.36 20.17
CA GLY A 73 13.69 7.35 20.57
C GLY A 73 14.11 8.29 19.45
N LEU A 74 13.31 8.36 18.37
CA LEU A 74 13.45 9.33 17.30
C LEU A 74 12.32 10.36 17.45
N GLU A 75 12.70 11.61 17.71
CA GLU A 75 11.76 12.73 17.67
C GLU A 75 11.32 12.99 16.23
N LEU A 76 10.10 12.58 15.89
CA LEU A 76 9.52 12.81 14.58
C LEU A 76 8.78 14.16 14.63
N ASN A 77 9.47 15.24 14.23
CA ASN A 77 8.98 16.59 14.49
C ASN A 77 9.12 17.58 13.32
N VAL A 78 9.27 17.08 12.09
CA VAL A 78 9.53 17.94 10.94
C VAL A 78 8.61 17.56 9.79
N SER A 79 7.73 18.49 9.40
CA SER A 79 7.01 18.39 8.13
C SER A 79 8.03 18.12 7.01
N PRO A 80 7.85 17.05 6.20
CA PRO A 80 8.83 16.71 5.18
C PRO A 80 8.89 17.75 4.04
N TYR A 81 7.90 18.63 3.90
CA TYR A 81 7.79 19.57 2.78
C TYR A 81 7.65 21.05 3.15
N ARG A 82 7.62 21.43 4.43
CA ARG A 82 7.56 22.83 4.90
C ARG A 82 8.47 23.10 6.10
N LYS A 83 9.16 24.24 6.09
CA LYS A 83 10.04 24.70 7.18
C LYS A 83 9.33 25.47 8.30
N ASP A 84 8.13 25.95 8.07
CA ASP A 84 7.48 27.00 8.85
C ASP A 84 6.45 26.51 9.90
N GLY A 85 6.42 25.20 10.17
CA GLY A 85 5.64 24.62 11.27
C GLY A 85 4.11 24.69 11.10
N GLY A 86 3.63 25.09 9.92
CA GLY A 86 2.22 25.08 9.57
C GLY A 86 1.75 23.72 9.02
N VAL A 87 0.43 23.57 8.87
CA VAL A 87 -0.21 22.39 8.26
C VAL A 87 0.35 22.14 6.86
N ASP A 88 1.00 20.99 6.67
CA ASP A 88 1.50 20.51 5.38
C ASP A 88 0.40 19.75 4.64
N VAL A 89 -0.44 20.51 3.92
CA VAL A 89 -1.59 19.96 3.19
C VAL A 89 -1.15 18.92 2.14
N LEU A 90 0.05 19.06 1.56
CA LEU A 90 0.56 18.10 0.58
C LEU A 90 0.94 16.79 1.24
N ALA A 91 1.60 16.80 2.40
CA ALA A 91 1.86 15.59 3.19
C ALA A 91 0.57 14.86 3.56
N VAL A 92 -0.45 15.60 4.04
CA VAL A 92 -1.75 15.02 4.41
C VAL A 92 -2.44 14.36 3.23
N VAL A 93 -2.51 15.05 2.09
CA VAL A 93 -3.15 14.51 0.88
C VAL A 93 -2.35 13.33 0.35
N ASN A 94 -1.02 13.38 0.36
CA ASN A 94 -0.18 12.27 -0.08
C ASN A 94 -0.37 11.03 0.81
N THR A 95 -0.31 11.19 2.13
CA THR A 95 -0.60 10.10 3.07
C THR A 95 -2.00 9.54 2.87
N ALA A 96 -2.98 10.42 2.69
CA ALA A 96 -4.36 10.03 2.43
C ALA A 96 -4.49 9.16 1.18
N MET A 97 -3.82 9.55 0.10
CA MET A 97 -3.89 8.82 -1.16
C MET A 97 -3.09 7.51 -1.10
N VAL A 98 -1.90 7.47 -0.46
CA VAL A 98 -1.13 6.23 -0.28
C VAL A 98 -1.90 5.21 0.54
N ASN A 99 -2.54 5.63 1.63
CA ASN A 99 -3.40 4.75 2.42
C ASN A 99 -4.58 4.24 1.60
N THR A 100 -5.25 5.13 0.87
CA THR A 100 -6.38 4.76 0.01
C THR A 100 -5.97 3.73 -1.05
N MET A 101 -4.85 3.95 -1.73
CA MET A 101 -4.32 3.02 -2.74
C MET A 101 -3.96 1.67 -2.11
N ALA A 102 -3.24 1.68 -0.98
CA ALA A 102 -2.85 0.45 -0.29
C ALA A 102 -4.10 -0.36 0.15
N PHE A 103 -5.14 0.32 0.63
CA PHE A 103 -6.42 -0.30 0.96
C PHE A 103 -7.12 -0.87 -0.28
N TYR A 104 -7.16 -0.15 -1.40
CA TYR A 104 -7.72 -0.65 -2.65
C TYR A 104 -6.96 -1.85 -3.21
N LEU A 105 -5.63 -1.86 -3.13
CA LEU A 105 -4.82 -3.02 -3.48
C LEU A 105 -5.14 -4.23 -2.60
N ALA A 106 -5.28 -4.03 -1.28
CA ALA A 106 -5.67 -5.08 -0.35
C ALA A 106 -7.07 -5.64 -0.66
N VAL A 107 -8.07 -4.76 -0.84
CA VAL A 107 -9.45 -5.15 -1.15
C VAL A 107 -9.54 -5.82 -2.52
N SER A 108 -8.94 -5.22 -3.55
CA SER A 108 -8.95 -5.75 -4.92
C SER A 108 -8.22 -7.09 -4.97
N GLY A 109 -7.02 -7.17 -4.39
CA GLY A 109 -6.22 -8.39 -4.26
C GLY A 109 -7.01 -9.48 -3.58
N TRP A 110 -7.62 -9.19 -2.42
CA TRP A 110 -8.48 -10.12 -1.71
C TRP A 110 -9.64 -10.62 -2.58
N ARG A 111 -10.32 -9.74 -3.31
CA ARG A 111 -11.50 -10.09 -4.09
C ARG A 111 -11.21 -10.85 -5.38
N VAL A 112 -9.95 -10.97 -5.83
CA VAL A 112 -9.59 -11.68 -7.07
C VAL A 112 -10.14 -13.12 -7.09
N TRP A 113 -10.11 -13.85 -5.97
CA TRP A 113 -10.66 -15.21 -5.92
C TRP A 113 -12.19 -15.24 -6.04
N ALA A 114 -12.88 -14.28 -5.43
CA ALA A 114 -14.33 -14.17 -5.50
C ALA A 114 -14.77 -13.80 -6.91
N ARG A 115 -14.03 -12.89 -7.56
CA ARG A 115 -14.20 -12.53 -8.97
C ARG A 115 -14.01 -13.72 -9.89
N ALA A 116 -12.96 -14.52 -9.68
CA ALA A 116 -12.72 -15.73 -10.48
C ALA A 116 -13.92 -16.69 -10.42
N ARG A 117 -14.45 -16.97 -9.22
CA ARG A 117 -15.63 -17.82 -9.06
C ARG A 117 -16.91 -17.24 -9.61
N ALA A 118 -17.10 -15.93 -9.50
CA ALA A 118 -18.25 -15.25 -10.08
C ALA A 118 -18.20 -15.33 -11.62
N ALA A 119 -17.02 -15.14 -12.20
CA ALA A 119 -16.80 -15.25 -13.64
C ALA A 119 -17.02 -16.68 -14.17
N ASP A 120 -16.69 -17.72 -13.39
CA ASP A 120 -17.03 -19.12 -13.72
C ASP A 120 -18.55 -19.33 -13.85
N ARG A 121 -19.35 -18.47 -13.22
CA ARG A 121 -20.83 -18.45 -13.30
C ARG A 121 -21.35 -17.39 -14.27
N GLY A 122 -20.47 -16.74 -15.04
CA GLY A 122 -20.83 -15.66 -15.96
C GLY A 122 -21.22 -14.33 -15.29
N VAL A 123 -20.95 -14.18 -13.99
CA VAL A 123 -21.32 -12.99 -13.20
C VAL A 123 -20.11 -12.06 -13.06
N PHE A 124 -20.28 -10.79 -13.44
CA PHE A 124 -19.25 -9.74 -13.36
C PHE A 124 -19.76 -8.56 -12.52
N PRO A 125 -19.48 -8.54 -11.21
CA PRO A 125 -19.95 -7.48 -10.33
C PRO A 125 -19.34 -6.11 -10.67
N LYS A 126 -20.18 -5.07 -10.74
CA LYS A 126 -19.73 -3.69 -11.01
C LYS A 126 -18.81 -3.12 -9.92
N PHE A 127 -18.92 -3.62 -8.70
CA PHE A 127 -18.14 -3.17 -7.54
C PHE A 127 -16.63 -3.18 -7.85
N ASP A 128 -16.13 -4.23 -8.49
CA ASP A 128 -14.70 -4.37 -8.75
C ASP A 128 -14.20 -3.35 -9.81
N SER A 129 -15.03 -3.01 -10.79
CA SER A 129 -14.74 -1.92 -11.74
C SER A 129 -14.80 -0.54 -11.07
N ILE A 130 -15.70 -0.33 -10.12
CA ILE A 130 -15.78 0.93 -9.36
C ILE A 130 -14.51 1.10 -8.52
N ILE A 131 -14.08 0.06 -7.80
CA ILE A 131 -12.83 0.09 -7.02
C ILE A 131 -11.63 0.39 -7.92
N ALA A 132 -11.53 -0.24 -9.10
CA ALA A 132 -10.45 0.03 -10.04
C ALA A 132 -10.42 1.50 -10.51
N VAL A 133 -11.59 2.10 -10.80
CA VAL A 133 -11.66 3.53 -11.17
C VAL A 133 -11.25 4.42 -10.01
N LEU A 134 -11.70 4.12 -8.79
CA LEU A 134 -11.30 4.87 -7.59
C LEU A 134 -9.80 4.76 -7.31
N GLU A 135 -9.20 3.61 -7.57
CA GLU A 135 -7.76 3.37 -7.46
C GLU A 135 -6.96 4.18 -8.49
N ILE A 136 -7.44 4.24 -9.73
CA ILE A 136 -6.87 5.11 -10.77
C ILE A 136 -6.89 6.57 -10.34
N VAL A 137 -8.04 7.06 -9.86
CA VAL A 137 -8.17 8.45 -9.42
C VAL A 137 -7.25 8.75 -8.24
N ALA A 138 -7.21 7.87 -7.22
CA ALA A 138 -6.33 8.03 -6.07
C ALA A 138 -4.84 8.03 -6.47
N GLY A 139 -4.43 7.15 -7.40
CA GLY A 139 -3.06 7.10 -7.90
C GLY A 139 -2.65 8.33 -8.68
N LEU A 140 -3.53 8.87 -9.53
CA LEU A 140 -3.26 10.12 -10.24
C LEU A 140 -3.18 11.31 -9.29
N LEU A 141 -4.08 11.39 -8.31
CA LEU A 141 -4.04 12.45 -7.29
C LEU A 141 -2.74 12.39 -6.50
N PHE A 142 -2.37 11.20 -5.99
CA PHE A 142 -1.10 10.98 -5.29
C PHE A 142 0.10 11.42 -6.12
N ALA A 143 0.15 11.03 -7.39
CA ALA A 143 1.25 11.36 -8.28
C ALA A 143 1.42 12.86 -8.45
N VAL A 144 0.31 13.58 -8.68
CA VAL A 144 0.32 15.04 -8.85
C VAL A 144 0.72 15.75 -7.55
N THR A 145 0.19 15.31 -6.41
CA THR A 145 0.46 15.96 -5.12
C THR A 145 1.87 15.66 -4.63
N LEU A 146 2.40 14.46 -4.88
CA LEU A 146 3.78 14.11 -4.56
C LEU A 146 4.76 14.81 -5.49
N TRP A 147 4.44 14.95 -6.78
CA TRP A 147 5.25 15.74 -7.72
C TRP A 147 5.41 17.18 -7.23
N ARG A 148 4.30 17.82 -6.85
CA ARG A 148 4.32 19.18 -6.29
C ARG A 148 5.11 19.27 -4.98
N ALA A 149 5.00 18.25 -4.13
CA ALA A 149 5.74 18.20 -2.87
C ALA A 149 7.26 18.09 -3.09
N VAL A 150 7.68 17.29 -4.08
CA VAL A 150 9.09 17.16 -4.47
C VAL A 150 9.61 18.50 -5.01
N ASP A 151 8.92 19.12 -5.96
CA ASP A 151 9.28 20.44 -6.51
C ASP A 151 9.38 21.53 -5.43
N GLN A 152 8.43 21.54 -4.47
CA GLN A 152 8.43 22.50 -3.37
C GLN A 152 9.62 22.27 -2.42
N SER A 153 9.89 21.01 -2.04
CA SER A 153 10.99 20.67 -1.14
C SER A 153 12.37 21.09 -1.67
N ASP A 154 12.53 21.07 -3.00
CA ASP A 154 13.75 21.51 -3.68
C ASP A 154 13.85 23.03 -3.70
N THR A 155 12.74 23.71 -4.05
CA THR A 155 12.65 25.17 -4.05
C THR A 155 12.94 25.77 -2.66
N GLU A 156 12.49 25.10 -1.59
CA GLU A 156 12.73 25.53 -0.21
C GLU A 156 14.10 25.08 0.34
N GLY A 157 14.90 24.34 -0.43
CA GLY A 157 16.21 23.83 -0.01
C GLY A 157 16.12 22.89 1.19
N VAL A 158 15.05 22.09 1.27
CA VAL A 158 14.81 21.04 2.29
C VAL A 158 15.39 19.70 1.80
N SER A 159 15.58 19.54 0.49
CA SER A 159 16.00 18.29 -0.18
C SER A 159 17.42 17.80 0.17
N GLY A 160 18.28 18.63 0.77
CA GLY A 160 19.66 18.26 1.13
C GLY A 160 20.54 17.93 -0.10
N VAL A 161 21.63 17.16 0.11
CA VAL A 161 22.70 16.82 -0.87
C VAL A 161 22.19 16.02 -2.10
N LEU A 162 20.90 15.71 -2.17
CA LEU A 162 20.24 14.99 -3.26
C LEU A 162 19.79 15.92 -4.40
N SER A 163 20.40 17.09 -4.58
CA SER A 163 20.06 18.06 -5.65
C SER A 163 20.31 17.56 -7.09
N GLY A 164 20.98 16.41 -7.25
CA GLY A 164 21.05 15.68 -8.54
C GLY A 164 19.94 14.63 -8.75
N SER A 165 18.94 14.55 -7.87
CA SER A 165 17.96 13.45 -7.81
C SER A 165 16.52 13.82 -8.15
N LEU A 166 16.22 15.08 -8.47
CA LEU A 166 14.84 15.50 -8.77
C LEU A 166 14.26 14.72 -9.96
N GLU A 167 15.06 14.55 -11.02
CA GLU A 167 14.71 13.72 -12.18
C GLU A 167 14.46 12.26 -11.78
N MET A 168 15.27 11.70 -10.89
CA MET A 168 15.09 10.33 -10.39
C MET A 168 13.83 10.20 -9.53
N GLY A 169 13.51 11.20 -8.69
CA GLY A 169 12.28 11.26 -7.90
C GLY A 169 11.04 11.28 -8.80
N HIS A 170 11.03 12.14 -9.83
CA HIS A 170 9.96 12.19 -10.82
C HIS A 170 9.83 10.88 -11.63
N LEU A 171 10.95 10.26 -12.02
CA LEU A 171 10.93 8.96 -12.69
C LEU A 171 10.34 7.86 -11.79
N ILE A 172 10.65 7.86 -10.49
CA ILE A 172 10.07 6.93 -9.51
C ILE A 172 8.55 7.15 -9.40
N ILE A 173 8.10 8.42 -9.33
CA ILE A 173 6.66 8.75 -9.29
C ILE A 173 5.96 8.25 -10.57
N ILE A 174 6.54 8.49 -11.74
CA ILE A 174 5.99 8.01 -13.03
C ILE A 174 5.91 6.49 -13.03
N ALA A 175 6.98 5.79 -12.64
CA ALA A 175 7.02 4.32 -12.62
C ALA A 175 5.98 3.73 -11.66
N ALA A 176 5.87 4.28 -10.44
CA ALA A 176 4.89 3.86 -9.45
C ALA A 176 3.45 4.10 -9.95
N THR A 177 3.19 5.28 -10.51
CA THR A 177 1.87 5.65 -11.07
C THR A 177 1.49 4.72 -12.20
N LEU A 178 2.40 4.48 -13.16
CA LEU A 178 2.17 3.59 -14.28
C LEU A 178 1.85 2.17 -13.82
N TYR A 179 2.55 1.67 -12.80
CA TYR A 179 2.26 0.36 -12.21
C TYR A 179 0.84 0.30 -11.66
N VAL A 180 0.40 1.30 -10.87
CA VAL A 180 -0.97 1.37 -10.33
C VAL A 180 -2.00 1.45 -11.47
N MET A 181 -1.75 2.27 -12.49
CA MET A 181 -2.65 2.40 -13.65
C MET A 181 -2.79 1.09 -14.42
N ILE A 182 -1.70 0.37 -14.66
CA ILE A 182 -1.73 -0.93 -15.35
C ILE A 182 -2.48 -1.96 -14.50
N ASP A 183 -2.22 -1.98 -13.19
CA ASP A 183 -2.84 -2.91 -12.26
C ASP A 183 -4.37 -2.73 -12.17
N ALA A 184 -4.81 -1.49 -11.90
CA ALA A 184 -6.22 -1.15 -11.85
C ALA A 184 -6.89 -1.24 -13.24
N GLY A 185 -6.16 -0.88 -14.30
CA GLY A 185 -6.62 -1.02 -15.69
C GLY A 185 -6.89 -2.47 -16.08
N HIS A 186 -6.07 -3.43 -15.63
CA HIS A 186 -6.34 -4.86 -15.80
C HIS A 186 -7.62 -5.30 -15.08
N ASP A 187 -7.84 -4.82 -13.86
CA ASP A 187 -9.05 -5.12 -13.10
C ASP A 187 -10.31 -4.55 -13.78
N LEU A 188 -10.20 -3.35 -14.35
CA LEU A 188 -11.26 -2.73 -15.14
C LEU A 188 -11.52 -3.49 -16.45
N TYR A 189 -10.46 -3.90 -17.16
CA TYR A 189 -10.57 -4.70 -18.39
C TYR A 189 -11.29 -6.03 -18.15
N ILE A 190 -10.99 -6.73 -17.07
CA ILE A 190 -11.67 -7.99 -16.68
C ILE A 190 -13.19 -7.78 -16.57
N GLY A 191 -13.60 -6.70 -15.91
CA GLY A 191 -15.03 -6.35 -15.74
C GLY A 191 -15.71 -5.95 -17.05
N LEU A 192 -15.04 -5.12 -17.87
CA LEU A 192 -15.58 -4.60 -19.12
C LEU A 192 -15.63 -5.66 -20.22
N ALA A 193 -14.52 -6.39 -20.42
CA ALA A 193 -14.42 -7.45 -21.42
C ALA A 193 -15.15 -8.74 -21.01
N ARG A 194 -15.65 -8.81 -19.77
CA ARG A 194 -16.34 -9.97 -19.19
C ARG A 194 -15.51 -11.25 -19.35
N ARG A 195 -14.22 -11.18 -19.04
CA ARG A 195 -13.28 -12.31 -19.15
C ARG A 195 -12.81 -12.75 -17.77
N PRO A 196 -12.78 -14.07 -17.48
CA PRO A 196 -12.27 -14.54 -16.20
C PRO A 196 -10.76 -14.24 -16.05
N PRO A 197 -10.29 -13.89 -14.83
CA PRO A 197 -8.87 -13.69 -14.58
C PRO A 197 -8.09 -14.99 -14.78
N LYS A 198 -7.28 -15.06 -15.83
CA LYS A 198 -6.35 -16.18 -16.05
C LYS A 198 -5.33 -16.21 -14.91
N LYS A 199 -5.08 -17.39 -14.33
CA LYS A 199 -4.14 -17.57 -13.21
C LYS A 199 -4.42 -16.61 -12.03
N TRP A 200 -5.70 -16.49 -11.66
CA TRP A 200 -6.18 -15.57 -10.61
C TRP A 200 -5.35 -15.58 -9.32
N TRP A 201 -4.77 -16.72 -8.95
CA TRP A 201 -3.89 -16.85 -7.77
C TRP A 201 -2.63 -15.98 -7.85
N ILE A 202 -2.01 -15.87 -9.02
CA ILE A 202 -0.80 -15.05 -9.21
C ILE A 202 -1.16 -13.57 -9.06
N VAL A 203 -2.29 -13.16 -9.64
CA VAL A 203 -2.80 -11.79 -9.53
C VAL A 203 -3.14 -11.45 -8.08
N HIS A 204 -3.81 -12.37 -7.37
CA HIS A 204 -4.09 -12.26 -5.95
C HIS A 204 -2.81 -12.04 -5.14
N ALA A 205 -1.84 -12.96 -5.25
CA ALA A 205 -0.59 -12.89 -4.49
C ALA A 205 0.20 -11.61 -4.77
N ARG A 206 0.30 -11.20 -6.06
CA ARG A 206 0.98 -9.96 -6.45
C ARG A 206 0.34 -8.74 -5.77
N LYS A 207 -0.98 -8.58 -5.86
CA LYS A 207 -1.68 -7.44 -5.25
C LYS A 207 -1.52 -7.38 -3.73
N MET A 208 -1.56 -8.54 -3.06
CA MET A 208 -1.34 -8.62 -1.61
C MET A 208 0.09 -8.22 -1.22
N ILE A 209 1.10 -8.68 -1.96
CA ILE A 209 2.51 -8.27 -1.76
C ILE A 209 2.67 -6.77 -2.03
N THR A 210 2.06 -6.24 -3.10
CA THR A 210 2.12 -4.81 -3.39
C THR A 210 1.49 -3.97 -2.28
N ALA A 211 0.35 -4.40 -1.73
CA ALA A 211 -0.28 -3.71 -0.61
C ALA A 211 0.65 -3.64 0.61
N GLU A 212 1.32 -4.75 0.95
CA GLU A 212 2.34 -4.80 2.01
C GLU A 212 3.56 -3.91 1.71
N MET A 213 4.05 -3.90 0.47
CA MET A 213 5.15 -3.01 0.06
C MET A 213 4.75 -1.54 0.20
N GLY A 214 3.54 -1.19 -0.22
CA GLY A 214 3.01 0.17 -0.10
C GLY A 214 2.90 0.61 1.35
N LEU A 215 2.44 -0.28 2.24
CA LEU A 215 2.40 -0.02 3.67
C LEU A 215 3.81 0.17 4.26
N ALA A 216 4.73 -0.72 3.93
CA ALA A 216 6.12 -0.65 4.39
C ALA A 216 6.84 0.62 3.91
N ALA A 217 6.50 1.12 2.72
CA ALA A 217 7.02 2.38 2.19
C ALA A 217 6.36 3.62 2.84
N ALA A 218 5.07 3.54 3.16
CA ALA A 218 4.30 4.63 3.74
C ALA A 218 4.77 5.02 5.16
N PHE A 219 5.32 4.08 5.92
CA PHE A 219 5.78 4.35 7.29
C PHE A 219 6.99 5.32 7.34
N PRO A 220 8.12 5.04 6.68
CA PRO A 220 9.25 5.97 6.63
C PRO A 220 8.93 7.28 5.89
N TYR A 221 8.04 7.27 4.89
CA TYR A 221 7.52 8.48 4.22
C TYR A 221 6.92 9.49 5.22
N ARG A 222 6.23 9.00 6.25
CA ARG A 222 5.53 9.83 7.25
C ARG A 222 6.40 10.28 8.39
N CYS A 223 7.39 9.46 8.73
CA CYS A 223 8.08 9.57 10.00
C CYS A 223 9.41 10.32 9.87
N VAL A 224 10.11 10.26 8.73
CA VAL A 224 11.50 10.74 8.66
C VAL A 224 11.79 11.42 7.32
N PRO A 225 12.52 12.56 7.29
CA PRO A 225 12.92 13.21 6.05
C PRO A 225 13.66 12.25 5.10
N PHE A 226 13.26 12.26 3.83
CA PHE A 226 13.76 11.35 2.79
C PHE A 226 15.29 11.34 2.64
N GLY A 227 15.94 12.48 2.83
CA GLY A 227 17.39 12.62 2.70
C GLY A 227 18.22 12.08 3.88
N THR A 228 17.59 11.43 4.87
CA THR A 228 18.25 10.96 6.11
C THR A 228 17.96 9.46 6.36
N THR A 229 17.91 9.02 7.62
CA THR A 229 17.62 7.63 8.03
C THR A 229 16.29 7.10 7.46
N GLY A 230 15.35 7.98 7.14
CA GLY A 230 14.04 7.66 6.57
C GLY A 230 14.10 6.98 5.21
N GLY A 231 14.90 7.54 4.30
CA GLY A 231 15.11 6.93 2.98
C GLY A 231 15.75 5.55 3.07
N ILE A 232 16.68 5.36 4.01
CA ILE A 232 17.34 4.08 4.26
C ILE A 232 16.35 3.06 4.83
N LEU A 233 15.54 3.44 5.83
CA LEU A 233 14.50 2.60 6.41
C LEU A 233 13.46 2.18 5.37
N MET A 234 13.04 3.10 4.49
CA MET A 234 12.15 2.81 3.36
C MET A 234 12.76 1.78 2.41
N LEU A 235 14.00 1.98 2.00
CA LEU A 235 14.69 1.06 1.10
C LEU A 235 14.85 -0.33 1.71
N VAL A 236 15.22 -0.42 2.99
CA VAL A 236 15.34 -1.70 3.72
C VAL A 236 13.98 -2.40 3.80
N ALA A 237 12.93 -1.69 4.21
CA ALA A 237 11.59 -2.25 4.33
C ALA A 237 11.05 -2.74 2.97
N MET A 238 11.19 -1.94 1.91
CA MET A 238 10.82 -2.33 0.55
C MET A 238 11.62 -3.53 0.05
N THR A 239 12.92 -3.60 0.35
CA THR A 239 13.78 -4.72 -0.04
C THR A 239 13.35 -6.00 0.66
N ILE A 240 13.07 -5.96 1.97
CA ILE A 240 12.59 -7.11 2.74
C ILE A 240 11.27 -7.63 2.15
N VAL A 241 10.29 -6.75 1.94
CA VAL A 241 9.00 -7.16 1.37
C VAL A 241 9.16 -7.68 -0.07
N LEU A 242 10.04 -7.08 -0.88
CA LEU A 242 10.35 -7.57 -2.23
C LEU A 242 10.98 -8.97 -2.19
N VAL A 243 11.96 -9.22 -1.32
CA VAL A 243 12.61 -10.53 -1.18
C VAL A 243 11.62 -11.60 -0.76
N PHE A 244 10.79 -11.33 0.26
CA PHE A 244 9.74 -12.25 0.68
C PHE A 244 8.70 -12.44 -0.43
N GLY A 245 8.28 -11.36 -1.10
CA GLY A 245 7.35 -11.41 -2.22
C GLY A 245 7.85 -12.26 -3.38
N VAL A 246 9.12 -12.11 -3.77
CA VAL A 246 9.76 -12.92 -4.81
C VAL A 246 9.91 -14.37 -4.38
N ALA A 247 10.28 -14.64 -3.11
CA ALA A 247 10.39 -16.01 -2.59
C ALA A 247 9.03 -16.73 -2.60
N ILE A 248 7.97 -16.04 -2.19
CA ILE A 248 6.59 -16.54 -2.20
C ILE A 248 6.12 -16.77 -3.64
N ALA A 249 6.33 -15.80 -4.54
CA ALA A 249 5.98 -15.92 -5.95
C ALA A 249 6.71 -17.09 -6.64
N ARG A 250 8.01 -17.27 -6.37
CA ARG A 250 8.81 -18.40 -6.89
C ARG A 250 8.32 -19.75 -6.38
N ARG A 251 7.96 -19.86 -5.09
CA ARG A 251 7.37 -21.07 -4.52
C ARG A 251 6.07 -21.45 -5.22
N PHE A 252 5.22 -20.46 -5.53
CA PHE A 252 3.96 -20.71 -6.23
C PHE A 252 4.14 -20.98 -7.74
N GLY A 253 5.12 -20.36 -8.40
CA GLY A 253 5.47 -20.67 -9.78
C GLY A 253 5.80 -22.16 -9.97
N LYS A 254 6.62 -22.71 -9.07
CA LYS A 254 6.99 -24.14 -9.08
C LYS A 254 5.80 -25.08 -8.82
N GLN A 255 4.84 -24.70 -7.99
CA GLN A 255 3.64 -25.52 -7.75
C GLN A 255 2.69 -25.58 -8.94
N VAL A 256 2.65 -24.54 -9.78
CA VAL A 256 1.84 -24.53 -11.02
C VAL A 256 2.45 -25.46 -12.08
N GLU A 257 3.78 -25.58 -12.14
CA GLU A 257 4.48 -26.53 -13.02
C GLU A 257 4.32 -27.99 -12.56
N TYR A 258 4.12 -28.22 -11.27
CA TYR A 258 4.06 -29.57 -10.69
C TYR A 258 2.65 -30.14 -10.52
N THR A 259 1.59 -29.40 -10.88
CA THR A 259 0.24 -29.97 -10.87
C THR A 259 0.05 -30.74 -12.18
N PRO A 260 0.00 -32.08 -12.17
CA PRO A 260 -0.29 -32.83 -13.38
C PRO A 260 -1.69 -32.40 -13.83
N THR A 261 -1.83 -32.06 -15.11
CA THR A 261 -3.12 -32.02 -15.78
C THR A 261 -3.75 -33.40 -15.69
N THR A 262 -4.51 -33.66 -14.63
CA THR A 262 -5.45 -34.78 -14.62
C THR A 262 -6.60 -34.41 -15.54
N ALA A 263 -6.76 -35.23 -16.56
CA ALA A 263 -7.82 -35.22 -17.57
C ALA A 263 -9.23 -35.22 -16.98
#